data_AF-A0A452GZ65-F1
#
_entry.id   AF-A0A452GZ65-F1
#
_cell.length_a   1.000
_cell.length_b   1.000
_cell.length_c   1.000
_cell.angle_alpha   90.00
_cell.angle_beta   90.00
_cell.angle_gamma   90.00
#
_symmetry.space_group_name_H-M   'P 1'
#
loop_
_entity.id
_entity.type
_entity.pdbx_description
1 polymer ?
#
loop_
_entity_poly.entity_id
_entity_poly.type
_entity_poly.pdbx_seq_one_letter_code
_entity_poly.pdbx_strand_id
1 'polypeptide(L)'
;MSLVLHELLVCCRQLENDKITERRKEVEKFKRLIRDSETINQLDHNSDYKQRKQLNWDAVFRFLQKYILKETDSIRLAKPNVSASVQASRQKKMQEISGLVKYFIRCANKRAPRLKCQELLNYVMDIVKDAPSCAIYGADCSSILLKDVLSVRKYWCEISKQQWSELLTLYCKLYLKPSRDINRVLVARIIHTLIRGCCFQTDELNSNLFCFFEKALQCARQENASAGLDHILAAINVVFSVYAVNCRMRICKLGEEILPTVLYIWTQYRPKESVKELIIQLLQLQVRVHHPKGAKTQEKGTQ
;
A
#
# COMPACT_ATOMS: atom_id res chain seq x y z
N MET A 1 32.06 17.69 5.13
CA MET A 1 30.71 17.82 4.54
C MET A 1 30.81 18.86 3.44
N SER A 2 30.39 18.56 2.22
CA SER A 2 30.46 19.52 1.10
C SER A 2 29.56 20.73 1.35
N LEU A 3 29.80 21.81 0.58
CA LEU A 3 28.96 23.01 0.64
C LEU A 3 27.49 22.69 0.32
N VAL A 4 27.23 21.87 -0.71
CA VAL A 4 25.87 21.52 -1.14
C VAL A 4 25.10 20.68 -0.12
N LEU A 5 25.77 19.72 0.54
CA LEU A 5 25.14 18.94 1.61
C LEU A 5 24.92 19.76 2.88
N HIS A 6 25.83 20.69 3.17
CA HIS A 6 25.64 21.64 4.26
C HIS A 6 24.43 22.53 3.99
N GLU A 7 24.31 23.07 2.77
CA GLU A 7 23.16 23.88 2.38
C GLU A 7 21.84 23.10 2.47
N LEU A 8 21.83 21.86 1.97
CA LEU A 8 20.67 20.97 2.12
C LEU A 8 20.34 20.68 3.58
N LEU A 9 21.33 20.42 4.43
CA LEU A 9 21.13 20.18 5.86
C LEU A 9 20.50 21.39 6.54
N VAL A 10 21.00 22.60 6.27
CA VAL A 10 20.46 23.85 6.82
C VAL A 10 19.01 24.03 6.35
N CYS A 11 18.75 23.84 5.05
CA CYS A 11 17.40 23.90 4.49
C CYS A 11 16.45 22.89 5.17
N CYS A 12 16.89 21.63 5.33
CA CYS A 12 16.12 20.58 5.99
C CYS A 12 15.73 20.94 7.44
N ARG A 13 16.65 21.53 8.20
CA ARG A 13 16.36 22.01 9.57
C ARG A 13 15.32 23.12 9.58
N GLN A 14 15.33 24.00 8.57
CA GLN A 14 14.36 25.08 8.45
C GLN A 14 12.99 24.63 7.92
N LEU A 15 12.87 23.42 7.35
CA LEU A 15 11.55 22.83 7.08
C LEU A 15 10.76 22.58 8.36
N GLU A 16 11.42 22.48 9.51
CA GLU A 16 10.77 22.38 10.82
C GLU A 16 10.46 23.75 11.44
N ASN A 17 10.62 24.87 10.74
CA ASN A 17 10.37 26.20 11.31
C ASN A 17 8.89 26.40 11.68
N ASP A 18 8.57 27.11 12.76
CA ASP A 18 7.17 27.32 13.18
C ASP A 18 6.44 28.33 12.28
N LYS A 19 7.18 29.24 11.64
CA LYS A 19 6.62 30.23 10.72
C LYS A 19 6.29 29.60 9.36
N ILE A 20 5.01 29.58 9.00
CA ILE A 20 4.50 29.02 7.73
C ILE A 20 5.19 29.66 6.51
N THR A 21 5.41 30.98 6.54
CA THR A 21 6.04 31.73 5.44
C THR A 21 7.50 31.30 5.21
N GLU A 22 8.24 31.03 6.29
CA GLU A 22 9.62 30.55 6.20
C GLU A 22 9.66 29.12 5.69
N ARG A 23 8.81 28.22 6.22
CA ARG A 23 8.70 26.85 5.68
C ARG A 23 8.37 26.82 4.20
N ARG A 24 7.52 27.74 3.72
CA ARG A 24 7.17 27.84 2.29
C ARG A 24 8.35 28.28 1.42
N LYS A 25 9.19 29.19 1.89
CA LYS A 25 10.41 29.57 1.15
C LYS A 25 11.39 28.39 1.12
N GLU A 26 11.55 27.72 2.25
CA GLU A 26 12.49 26.62 2.40
C GLU A 26 12.08 25.38 1.63
N VAL A 27 10.79 25.08 1.49
CA VAL A 27 10.37 23.93 0.65
C VAL A 27 10.67 24.16 -0.84
N GLU A 28 10.62 25.40 -1.33
CA GLU A 28 11.02 25.72 -2.71
C GLU A 28 12.53 25.65 -2.89
N LYS A 29 13.30 26.07 -1.87
CA LYS A 29 14.76 25.85 -1.84
C LYS A 29 15.09 24.36 -1.82
N PHE A 30 14.44 23.59 -0.95
CA PHE A 30 14.59 22.14 -0.84
C PHE A 30 14.33 21.44 -2.18
N LYS A 31 13.22 21.76 -2.86
CA LYS A 31 12.88 21.23 -4.20
C LYS A 31 14.00 21.44 -5.23
N ARG A 32 14.68 22.58 -5.19
CA ARG A 32 15.82 22.88 -6.08
C ARG A 32 17.05 22.05 -5.71
N LEU A 33 17.39 21.97 -4.42
CA LEU A 33 18.56 21.23 -3.94
C LEU A 33 18.45 19.72 -4.23
N ILE A 34 17.29 19.11 -4.06
CA ILE A 34 17.12 17.67 -4.34
C ILE A 34 17.08 17.31 -5.85
N ARG A 35 17.14 18.32 -6.72
CA ARG A 35 17.27 18.18 -8.19
C ARG A 35 18.69 18.40 -8.68
N ASP A 36 19.53 19.02 -7.85
CA ASP A 36 20.92 19.30 -8.17
C ASP A 36 21.72 17.98 -8.26
N SER A 37 22.48 17.83 -9.35
CA SER A 37 23.19 16.59 -9.65
C SER A 37 24.28 16.29 -8.62
N GLU A 38 24.99 17.31 -8.15
CA GLU A 38 26.05 17.15 -7.15
C GLU A 38 25.47 16.71 -5.81
N THR A 39 24.39 17.35 -5.37
CA THR A 39 23.64 16.95 -4.17
C THR A 39 23.18 15.49 -4.25
N ILE A 40 22.61 15.08 -5.39
CA ILE A 40 22.17 13.71 -5.62
C ILE A 40 23.34 12.72 -5.53
N ASN A 41 24.45 13.01 -6.21
CA ASN A 41 25.62 12.13 -6.25
C ASN A 41 26.22 11.91 -4.87
N GLN A 42 26.28 12.97 -4.05
CA GLN A 42 26.81 12.85 -2.70
C GLN A 42 25.86 12.15 -1.74
N LEU A 43 24.54 12.37 -1.85
CA LEU A 43 23.57 11.61 -1.06
C LEU A 43 23.59 10.12 -1.42
N ASP A 44 23.70 9.80 -2.71
CA ASP A 44 23.88 8.44 -3.20
C ASP A 44 25.12 7.79 -2.61
N HIS A 45 26.28 8.45 -2.72
CA HIS A 45 27.54 7.99 -2.14
C HIS A 45 27.39 7.74 -0.62
N ASN A 46 26.85 8.70 0.12
CA ASN A 46 26.71 8.58 1.57
C ASN A 46 25.76 7.45 2.00
N SER A 47 24.70 7.21 1.22
CA SER A 47 23.78 6.09 1.41
C SER A 47 24.44 4.74 1.11
N ASP A 48 25.21 4.65 0.01
CA ASP A 48 25.85 3.40 -0.44
C ASP A 48 26.96 2.96 0.54
N TYR A 49 27.77 3.91 1.02
CA TYR A 49 28.87 3.64 1.96
C TYR A 49 28.43 3.68 3.44
N LYS A 50 27.13 3.73 3.72
CA LYS A 50 26.54 3.76 5.08
C LYS A 50 27.24 4.75 6.02
N GLN A 51 27.62 5.93 5.51
CA GLN A 51 28.36 6.92 6.28
C GLN A 51 27.45 7.59 7.32
N ARG A 52 27.34 6.97 8.51
CA ARG A 52 26.37 7.36 9.56
C ARG A 52 26.47 8.82 10.02
N LYS A 53 27.65 9.44 9.88
CA LYS A 53 27.90 10.83 10.30
C LYS A 53 27.60 11.86 9.22
N GLN A 54 27.35 11.44 7.99
CA GLN A 54 27.03 12.33 6.88
C GLN A 54 25.54 12.35 6.56
N LEU A 55 25.09 13.44 5.93
CA LEU A 55 23.73 13.54 5.43
C LEU A 55 23.52 12.52 4.30
N ASN A 56 22.48 11.70 4.41
CA ASN A 56 22.09 10.67 3.45
C ASN A 56 20.59 10.72 3.17
N TRP A 57 20.11 9.91 2.22
CA TRP A 57 18.71 9.91 1.81
C TRP A 57 17.72 9.65 2.96
N ASP A 58 18.01 8.70 3.87
CA ASP A 58 17.15 8.41 5.02
C ASP A 58 17.06 9.60 5.99
N ALA A 59 18.18 10.28 6.25
CA ALA A 59 18.20 11.45 7.10
C ALA A 59 17.37 12.60 6.51
N VAL A 60 17.51 12.85 5.20
CA VAL A 60 16.70 13.85 4.49
C VAL A 60 15.22 13.46 4.50
N PHE A 61 14.91 12.16 4.32
CA PHE A 61 13.53 11.68 4.36
C PHE A 61 12.85 11.94 5.71
N ARG A 62 13.57 11.73 6.82
CA ARG A 62 13.06 12.03 8.16
C ARG A 62 12.73 13.51 8.37
N PHE A 63 13.54 14.43 7.83
CA PHE A 63 13.20 15.86 7.82
C PHE A 63 11.94 16.13 7.01
N LEU A 64 11.81 15.51 5.83
CA LEU A 64 10.62 15.65 4.99
C LEU A 64 9.36 15.09 5.68
N GLN A 65 9.45 13.96 6.38
CA GLN A 65 8.35 13.39 7.17
C GLN A 65 7.85 14.38 8.23
N LYS A 66 8.77 14.98 8.99
CA LYS A 66 8.41 15.99 10.00
C LYS A 66 7.77 17.24 9.39
N TYR A 67 8.27 17.68 8.23
CA TYR A 67 7.65 18.77 7.48
C TYR A 67 6.20 18.46 7.13
N ILE A 68 5.91 17.27 6.61
CA ILE A 68 4.55 16.84 6.27
C ILE A 68 3.66 16.88 7.51
N LEU A 69 4.14 16.35 8.65
CA LEU A 69 3.38 16.37 9.90
C LEU A 69 3.04 17.81 10.31
N LYS A 70 4.02 18.73 10.34
CA LYS A 70 3.78 20.14 10.66
C LYS A 70 2.80 20.82 9.70
N GLU A 71 2.90 20.55 8.40
CA GLU A 71 1.96 21.10 7.42
C GLU A 71 0.56 20.53 7.59
N THR A 72 0.45 19.26 7.92
CA THR A 72 -0.82 18.58 8.18
C THR A 72 -1.51 19.16 9.41
N ASP A 73 -0.77 19.36 10.50
CA ASP A 73 -1.29 19.98 11.71
C ASP A 73 -1.71 21.43 11.45
N SER A 74 -0.92 22.18 10.69
CA SER A 74 -1.27 23.56 10.29
C SER A 74 -2.57 23.63 9.50
N ILE A 75 -2.83 22.64 8.63
CA ILE A 75 -4.08 22.54 7.88
C ILE A 75 -5.24 22.14 8.80
N ARG A 76 -5.03 21.18 9.71
CA ARG A 76 -6.06 20.71 10.66
C ARG A 76 -6.56 21.80 11.60
N LEU A 77 -5.64 22.62 12.11
CA LEU A 77 -5.96 23.75 12.99
C LEU A 77 -6.63 24.91 12.25
N ALA A 78 -6.59 24.92 10.91
CA ALA A 78 -7.18 25.99 10.13
C ALA A 78 -8.72 25.86 10.07
N LYS A 79 -9.44 26.98 10.21
CA LYS A 79 -10.91 27.01 10.27
C LYS A 79 -11.54 26.24 9.09
N PRO A 80 -12.54 25.35 9.33
CA PRO A 80 -13.15 24.53 8.28
C PRO A 80 -14.13 25.33 7.40
N ASN A 81 -14.85 26.30 7.97
CA ASN A 81 -15.83 27.12 7.26
C ASN A 81 -15.14 28.32 6.59
N VAL A 82 -14.53 28.07 5.45
CA VAL A 82 -13.88 29.07 4.60
C VAL A 82 -14.48 29.06 3.20
N SER A 83 -14.21 30.10 2.42
CA SER A 83 -14.64 30.15 1.02
C SER A 83 -14.12 28.96 0.22
N ALA A 84 -14.85 28.59 -0.84
CA ALA A 84 -14.44 27.52 -1.75
C ALA A 84 -13.02 27.74 -2.32
N SER A 85 -12.62 28.99 -2.58
CA SER A 85 -11.27 29.33 -3.05
C SER A 85 -10.18 29.01 -2.03
N VAL A 86 -10.42 29.26 -0.75
CA VAL A 86 -9.46 28.92 0.33
C VAL A 86 -9.38 27.40 0.50
N GLN A 87 -10.50 26.70 0.42
CA GLN A 87 -10.52 25.24 0.48
C GLN A 87 -9.76 24.60 -0.69
N ALA A 88 -9.96 25.11 -1.92
CA ALA A 88 -9.21 24.67 -3.10
C ALA A 88 -7.70 24.91 -2.97
N SER A 89 -7.29 26.06 -2.43
CA SER A 89 -5.88 26.37 -2.14
C SER A 89 -5.26 25.39 -1.13
N ARG A 90 -6.00 25.03 -0.08
CA ARG A 90 -5.55 24.01 0.89
C ARG A 90 -5.40 22.64 0.24
N GLN A 91 -6.35 22.23 -0.59
CA GLN A 91 -6.28 20.93 -1.27
C GLN A 91 -5.13 20.88 -2.28
N LYS A 92 -4.87 21.96 -3.02
CA LYS A 92 -3.69 22.09 -3.88
C LYS A 92 -2.39 21.95 -3.08
N LYS A 93 -2.31 22.58 -1.91
CA LYS A 93 -1.15 22.47 -1.02
C LYS A 93 -0.92 21.03 -0.54
N MET A 94 -1.98 20.31 -0.16
CA MET A 94 -1.89 18.88 0.20
C MET A 94 -1.33 18.04 -0.96
N GLN A 95 -1.84 18.25 -2.17
CA GLN A 95 -1.38 17.55 -3.37
C GLN A 95 0.09 17.87 -3.71
N GLU A 96 0.53 19.11 -3.53
CA GLU A 96 1.92 19.51 -3.72
C GLU A 96 2.85 18.83 -2.71
N ILE A 97 2.43 18.69 -1.46
CA ILE A 97 3.16 17.97 -0.42
C ILE A 97 3.27 16.48 -0.79
N SER A 98 2.16 15.82 -1.14
CA SER A 98 2.17 14.43 -1.63
C SER A 98 3.07 14.24 -2.85
N GLY A 99 3.00 15.17 -3.80
CA GLY A 99 3.83 15.17 -5.01
C GLY A 99 5.31 15.26 -4.69
N LEU A 100 5.69 16.11 -3.73
CA LEU A 100 7.07 16.23 -3.26
C LEU A 100 7.59 14.93 -2.66
N VAL A 101 6.79 14.25 -1.83
CA VAL A 101 7.18 12.98 -1.21
C VAL A 101 7.41 11.90 -2.25
N LYS A 102 6.45 11.72 -3.17
CA LYS A 102 6.57 10.77 -4.28
C LYS A 102 7.80 11.06 -5.12
N TYR A 103 8.02 12.33 -5.45
CA TYR A 103 9.19 12.75 -6.21
C TYR A 103 10.49 12.41 -5.46
N PHE A 104 10.57 12.74 -4.18
CA PHE A 104 11.73 12.47 -3.34
C PHE A 104 12.07 10.98 -3.28
N ILE A 105 11.08 10.12 -2.99
CA ILE A 105 11.26 8.67 -2.91
C ILE A 105 11.78 8.12 -4.24
N ARG A 106 11.18 8.54 -5.37
CA ARG A 106 11.61 8.13 -6.71
C ARG A 106 13.00 8.65 -7.04
N CYS A 107 13.34 9.87 -6.63
CA CYS A 107 14.66 10.44 -6.86
C CYS A 107 15.73 9.65 -6.10
N ALA A 108 15.50 9.36 -4.82
CA ALA A 108 16.40 8.58 -3.98
C ALA A 108 16.60 7.15 -4.54
N ASN A 109 15.50 6.52 -4.97
CA ASN A 109 15.51 5.12 -5.42
C ASN A 109 15.79 4.93 -6.92
N LYS A 110 15.95 6.00 -7.70
CA LYS A 110 16.07 5.94 -9.18
C LYS A 110 17.19 5.02 -9.66
N ARG A 111 18.32 5.04 -8.96
CA ARG A 111 19.57 4.36 -9.37
C ARG A 111 19.82 3.09 -8.55
N ALA A 112 19.34 3.04 -7.32
CA ALA A 112 19.28 1.85 -6.47
C ALA A 112 18.28 2.11 -5.32
N PRO A 113 17.67 1.09 -4.71
CA PRO A 113 16.84 1.24 -3.52
C PRO A 113 17.69 1.66 -2.30
N ARG A 114 17.82 2.98 -2.11
CA ARG A 114 18.69 3.63 -1.11
C ARG A 114 17.98 4.10 0.13
N LEU A 115 16.67 4.31 0.06
CA LEU A 115 15.86 4.47 1.26
C LEU A 115 15.69 3.12 1.93
N LYS A 116 15.82 3.09 3.25
CA LYS A 116 15.52 1.89 4.04
C LYS A 116 14.05 1.53 3.92
N CYS A 117 13.76 0.24 3.76
CA CYS A 117 12.37 -0.24 3.72
C CYS A 117 11.58 0.19 4.95
N GLN A 118 12.20 0.15 6.13
CA GLN A 118 11.53 0.51 7.39
C GLN A 118 11.09 1.96 7.47
N GLU A 119 11.86 2.90 6.93
CA GLU A 119 11.47 4.31 6.89
C GLU A 119 10.25 4.52 5.97
N LEU A 120 10.20 3.81 4.83
CA LEU A 120 9.08 3.85 3.89
C LEU A 120 7.82 3.19 4.46
N LEU A 121 7.96 2.04 5.09
CA LEU A 121 6.84 1.31 5.67
C LEU A 121 6.23 2.06 6.85
N ASN A 122 7.06 2.56 7.77
CA ASN A 122 6.58 3.33 8.92
C ASN A 122 5.80 4.56 8.44
N TYR A 123 6.35 5.31 7.49
CA TYR A 123 5.66 6.45 6.88
C TYR A 123 4.27 6.11 6.33
N VAL A 124 4.18 5.04 5.52
CA VAL A 124 2.89 4.62 4.93
C VAL A 124 1.92 4.18 6.03
N MET A 125 2.40 3.36 6.97
CA MET A 125 1.55 2.80 8.02
C MET A 125 1.05 3.87 8.98
N ASP A 126 1.88 4.82 9.38
CA ASP A 126 1.50 5.91 10.28
C ASP A 126 0.41 6.79 9.65
N ILE A 127 0.55 7.13 8.37
CA ILE A 127 -0.47 7.91 7.64
C ILE A 127 -1.77 7.13 7.48
N VAL A 128 -1.70 5.85 7.10
CA VAL A 128 -2.91 5.06 6.81
C VAL A 128 -3.65 4.66 8.09
N LYS A 129 -2.94 4.47 9.22
CA LYS A 129 -3.52 4.18 10.54
C LYS A 129 -4.23 5.40 11.14
N ASP A 130 -3.71 6.61 10.93
CA ASP A 130 -4.31 7.85 11.42
C ASP A 130 -5.44 8.33 10.49
N ALA A 131 -6.70 8.18 10.90
CA ALA A 131 -7.86 8.42 10.04
C ALA A 131 -7.88 9.82 9.36
N PRO A 132 -7.55 10.93 10.03
CA PRO A 132 -7.49 12.24 9.39
C PRO A 132 -6.32 12.37 8.40
N SER A 133 -5.14 11.80 8.69
CA SER A 133 -4.04 11.75 7.71
C SER A 133 -4.39 10.88 6.51
N CYS A 134 -5.03 9.75 6.76
CA CYS A 134 -5.46 8.80 5.73
C CYS A 134 -6.49 9.43 4.78
N ALA A 135 -7.39 10.28 5.30
CA ALA A 135 -8.32 11.04 4.47
C ALA A 135 -7.61 12.01 3.50
N ILE A 136 -6.44 12.54 3.89
CA ILE A 136 -5.70 13.52 3.07
C ILE A 136 -4.69 12.83 2.14
N TYR A 137 -3.86 11.93 2.69
CA TYR A 137 -2.71 11.36 2.01
C TYR A 137 -2.82 9.86 1.76
N GLY A 138 -3.89 9.19 2.22
CA GLY A 138 -4.02 7.73 2.16
C GLY A 138 -3.95 7.17 0.74
N ALA A 139 -4.55 7.84 -0.24
CA ALA A 139 -4.45 7.46 -1.65
C ALA A 139 -3.01 7.56 -2.18
N ASP A 140 -2.29 8.61 -1.80
CA ASP A 140 -0.91 8.83 -2.20
C ASP A 140 0.06 7.83 -1.55
N CYS A 141 -0.09 7.57 -0.25
CA CYS A 141 0.68 6.55 0.48
C CYS A 141 0.38 5.14 -0.04
N SER A 142 -0.87 4.83 -0.35
CA SER A 142 -1.24 3.56 -1.00
C SER A 142 -0.55 3.40 -2.35
N SER A 143 -0.47 4.49 -3.13
CA SER A 143 0.23 4.50 -4.42
C SER A 143 1.73 4.28 -4.26
N ILE A 144 2.36 4.93 -3.27
CA ILE A 144 3.78 4.74 -2.90
C ILE A 144 4.02 3.29 -2.50
N LEU A 145 3.19 2.73 -1.62
CA LEU A 145 3.33 1.34 -1.18
C LEU A 145 3.31 0.39 -2.37
N LEU A 146 2.33 0.53 -3.28
CA LEU A 146 2.22 -0.39 -4.41
C LEU A 146 3.35 -0.21 -5.42
N LYS A 147 3.67 1.03 -5.79
CA LYS A 147 4.51 1.33 -6.96
C LYS A 147 5.98 1.52 -6.64
N ASP A 148 6.31 1.96 -5.44
CA ASP A 148 7.66 2.36 -5.06
C ASP A 148 8.23 1.46 -3.92
N VAL A 149 7.39 0.67 -3.24
CA VAL A 149 7.81 -0.31 -2.20
C VAL A 149 7.60 -1.75 -2.66
N LEU A 150 6.35 -2.18 -2.86
CA LEU A 150 6.00 -3.57 -3.18
C LEU A 150 6.40 -3.99 -4.60
N SER A 151 6.74 -3.05 -5.49
CA SER A 151 7.32 -3.34 -6.80
C SER A 151 8.82 -3.70 -6.72
N VAL A 152 9.49 -3.34 -5.63
CA VAL A 152 10.93 -3.49 -5.45
C VAL A 152 11.24 -4.77 -4.68
N ARG A 153 11.82 -5.75 -5.35
CA ARG A 153 12.09 -7.08 -4.76
C ARG A 153 13.03 -7.04 -3.56
N LYS A 154 14.03 -6.15 -3.55
CA LYS A 154 14.92 -5.98 -2.39
C LYS A 154 14.12 -5.72 -1.11
N TYR A 155 13.11 -4.86 -1.17
CA TYR A 155 12.30 -4.53 -0.01
C TYR A 155 11.49 -5.73 0.48
N TRP A 156 11.06 -6.65 -0.37
CA TRP A 156 10.33 -7.83 0.10
C TRP A 156 11.12 -8.65 1.13
N CYS A 157 12.44 -8.72 0.96
CA CYS A 157 13.34 -9.42 1.88
C CYS A 157 13.65 -8.62 3.16
N GLU A 158 13.35 -7.32 3.18
CA GLU A 158 13.55 -6.44 4.34
C GLU A 158 12.28 -6.30 5.20
N ILE A 159 11.11 -6.58 4.64
CA ILE A 159 9.83 -6.54 5.37
C ILE A 159 9.75 -7.77 6.28
N SER A 160 9.60 -7.54 7.57
CA SER A 160 9.47 -8.64 8.54
C SER A 160 8.11 -9.34 8.39
N LYS A 161 8.04 -10.59 8.84
CA LYS A 161 6.81 -11.38 8.91
C LYS A 161 5.67 -10.63 9.63
N GLN A 162 5.98 -9.96 10.73
CA GLN A 162 5.01 -9.14 11.46
C GLN A 162 4.51 -7.98 10.60
N GLN A 163 5.41 -7.27 9.90
CA GLN A 163 5.04 -6.13 9.06
C GLN A 163 4.18 -6.53 7.86
N TRP A 164 4.46 -7.68 7.24
CA TRP A 164 3.58 -8.25 6.21
C TRP A 164 2.15 -8.45 6.71
N SER A 165 2.01 -9.06 7.89
CA SER A 165 0.70 -9.31 8.51
C SER A 165 -0.02 -8.02 8.92
N GLU A 166 0.70 -7.06 9.49
CA GLU A 166 0.16 -5.76 9.87
C GLU A 166 -0.32 -4.94 8.67
N LEU A 167 0.49 -4.87 7.60
CA LEU A 167 0.11 -4.22 6.35
C LEU A 167 -1.13 -4.86 5.75
N LEU A 168 -1.16 -6.19 5.67
CA LEU A 168 -2.30 -6.91 5.12
C LEU A 168 -3.58 -6.63 5.93
N THR A 169 -3.49 -6.69 7.25
CA THR A 169 -4.62 -6.38 8.15
C THR A 169 -5.08 -4.94 7.98
N LEU A 170 -4.16 -3.98 7.87
CA LEU A 170 -4.46 -2.57 7.69
C LEU A 170 -5.22 -2.32 6.38
N TYR A 171 -4.75 -2.88 5.26
CA TYR A 171 -5.37 -2.68 3.95
C TYR A 171 -6.68 -3.48 3.79
N CYS A 172 -6.83 -4.65 4.43
CA CYS A 172 -8.11 -5.34 4.53
C CYS A 172 -9.17 -4.48 5.24
N LYS A 173 -8.81 -3.83 6.36
CA LYS A 173 -9.70 -2.89 7.06
C LYS A 173 -10.04 -1.69 6.16
N LEU A 174 -9.05 -1.13 5.48
CA LEU A 174 -9.21 -0.01 4.56
C LEU A 174 -10.14 -0.33 3.39
N TYR A 175 -10.10 -1.57 2.88
CA TYR A 175 -10.99 -2.02 1.80
C TYR A 175 -12.45 -2.15 2.24
N LEU A 176 -12.68 -2.68 3.45
CA LEU A 176 -14.04 -2.86 3.98
C LEU A 176 -14.65 -1.55 4.49
N LYS A 177 -13.81 -0.61 4.93
CA LYS A 177 -14.21 0.71 5.44
C LYS A 177 -13.36 1.80 4.77
N PRO A 178 -13.61 2.09 3.48
CA PRO A 178 -12.84 3.11 2.78
C PRO A 178 -13.14 4.51 3.33
N SER A 179 -12.14 5.38 3.36
CA SER A 179 -12.38 6.82 3.47
C SER A 179 -12.86 7.37 2.12
N ARG A 180 -13.52 8.54 2.13
CA ARG A 180 -14.26 9.08 0.96
C ARG A 180 -13.48 9.09 -0.36
N ASP A 181 -12.16 9.29 -0.33
CA ASP A 181 -11.33 9.45 -1.53
C ASP A 181 -10.45 8.22 -1.85
N ILE A 182 -10.61 7.12 -1.13
CA ILE A 182 -9.76 5.94 -1.34
C ILE A 182 -10.25 5.12 -2.54
N ASN A 183 -9.35 4.97 -3.50
CA ASN A 183 -9.58 4.13 -4.67
C ASN A 183 -9.58 2.64 -4.29
N ARG A 184 -10.77 2.03 -4.29
CA ARG A 184 -10.97 0.62 -3.95
C ARG A 184 -10.15 -0.34 -4.83
N VAL A 185 -9.97 -0.02 -6.11
CA VAL A 185 -9.14 -0.83 -7.03
C VAL A 185 -7.68 -0.82 -6.59
N LEU A 186 -7.15 0.35 -6.21
CA LEU A 186 -5.78 0.47 -5.70
C LEU A 186 -5.59 -0.36 -4.42
N VAL A 187 -6.53 -0.27 -3.48
CA VAL A 187 -6.50 -1.05 -2.23
C VAL A 187 -6.57 -2.56 -2.53
N ALA A 188 -7.45 -2.99 -3.43
CA ALA A 188 -7.55 -4.40 -3.84
C ALA A 188 -6.26 -4.92 -4.47
N ARG A 189 -5.60 -4.11 -5.31
CA ARG A 189 -4.27 -4.44 -5.88
C ARG A 189 -3.20 -4.60 -4.83
N ILE A 190 -3.22 -3.73 -3.82
CA ILE A 190 -2.30 -3.82 -2.68
C ILE A 190 -2.57 -5.09 -1.90
N ILE A 191 -3.81 -5.38 -1.55
CA ILE A 191 -4.20 -6.63 -0.84
C ILE A 191 -3.71 -7.85 -1.61
N HIS A 192 -3.99 -7.93 -2.92
CA HIS A 192 -3.52 -9.04 -3.74
C HIS A 192 -1.99 -9.17 -3.70
N THR A 193 -1.26 -8.05 -3.81
CA THR A 193 0.20 -8.04 -3.77
C THR A 193 0.74 -8.44 -2.38
N LEU A 194 0.12 -7.95 -1.30
CA LEU A 194 0.46 -8.31 0.07
C LEU A 194 0.20 -9.79 0.34
N ILE A 195 -0.91 -10.35 -0.14
CA ILE A 195 -1.21 -11.78 0.01
C ILE A 195 -0.16 -12.64 -0.71
N ARG A 196 0.23 -12.26 -1.94
CA ARG A 196 1.35 -12.92 -2.62
C ARG A 196 2.66 -12.79 -1.85
N GLY A 197 2.91 -11.63 -1.26
CA GLY A 197 4.06 -11.38 -0.37
C GLY A 197 4.06 -12.28 0.84
N CYS A 198 2.98 -12.28 1.62
CA CYS A 198 2.79 -13.14 2.78
C CYS A 198 2.98 -14.62 2.42
N CYS A 199 2.29 -15.12 1.41
CA CYS A 199 2.39 -16.54 1.03
C CYS A 199 3.78 -16.95 0.52
N PHE A 200 4.59 -15.99 0.07
CA PHE A 200 5.95 -16.26 -0.42
C PHE A 200 7.01 -16.07 0.68
N GLN A 201 6.79 -15.16 1.61
CA GLN A 201 7.76 -14.77 2.65
C GLN A 201 7.47 -15.41 4.02
N THR A 202 6.27 -15.99 4.19
CA THR A 202 5.81 -16.54 5.47
C THR A 202 5.02 -17.83 5.23
N ASP A 203 5.12 -18.76 6.18
CA ASP A 203 4.32 -19.99 6.18
C ASP A 203 3.00 -19.85 6.98
N GLU A 204 2.66 -18.63 7.40
CA GLU A 204 1.52 -18.39 8.30
C GLU A 204 0.27 -17.93 7.56
N LEU A 205 -0.77 -18.75 7.69
CA LEU A 205 -2.12 -18.39 7.29
C LEU A 205 -2.76 -17.48 8.34
N ASN A 206 -3.01 -16.22 7.98
CA ASN A 206 -3.78 -15.30 8.80
C ASN A 206 -5.28 -15.65 8.72
N SER A 207 -5.85 -16.20 9.80
CA SER A 207 -7.27 -16.61 9.86
C SER A 207 -8.26 -15.46 9.62
N ASN A 208 -7.87 -14.22 9.91
CA ASN A 208 -8.71 -13.05 9.64
C ASN A 208 -8.94 -12.83 8.14
N LEU A 209 -8.10 -13.41 7.26
CA LEU A 209 -8.28 -13.32 5.82
C LEU A 209 -9.56 -13.98 5.33
N PHE A 210 -10.00 -15.05 5.98
CA PHE A 210 -11.21 -15.75 5.58
C PHE A 210 -12.46 -14.89 5.83
N CYS A 211 -12.56 -14.33 7.02
CA CYS A 211 -13.61 -13.37 7.35
C CYS A 211 -13.54 -12.12 6.44
N PHE A 212 -12.34 -11.68 6.06
CA PHE A 212 -12.17 -10.60 5.10
C PHE A 212 -12.72 -10.97 3.72
N PHE A 213 -12.38 -12.13 3.16
CA PHE A 213 -12.82 -12.53 1.82
C PHE A 213 -14.34 -12.66 1.71
N GLU A 214 -14.96 -13.28 2.72
CA GLU A 214 -16.41 -13.38 2.80
C GLU A 214 -17.07 -12.00 2.76
N LYS A 215 -16.63 -11.08 3.64
CA LYS A 215 -17.13 -9.70 3.68
C LYS A 215 -16.84 -8.93 2.40
N ALA A 216 -15.66 -9.10 1.82
CA ALA A 216 -15.26 -8.40 0.60
C ALA A 216 -16.16 -8.76 -0.59
N LEU A 217 -16.50 -10.05 -0.73
CA LEU A 217 -17.41 -10.53 -1.77
C LEU A 217 -18.87 -10.12 -1.49
N GLN A 218 -19.30 -10.17 -0.23
CA GLN A 218 -20.63 -9.67 0.16
C GLN A 218 -20.79 -8.18 -0.13
N CYS A 219 -19.78 -7.35 0.18
CA CYS A 219 -19.80 -5.93 -0.15
C CYS A 219 -19.86 -5.71 -1.67
N ALA A 220 -19.06 -6.44 -2.46
CA ALA A 220 -19.11 -6.36 -3.92
C ALA A 220 -20.51 -6.68 -4.47
N ARG A 221 -21.17 -7.67 -3.86
CA ARG A 221 -22.56 -8.05 -4.19
C ARG A 221 -23.59 -6.98 -3.81
N GLN A 222 -23.47 -6.38 -2.63
CA GLN A 222 -24.44 -5.40 -2.12
C GLN A 222 -24.33 -4.06 -2.84
N GLU A 223 -23.11 -3.62 -3.13
CA GLU A 223 -22.83 -2.32 -3.74
C GLU A 223 -22.95 -2.34 -5.27
N ASN A 224 -23.22 -3.51 -5.88
CA ASN A 224 -23.13 -3.70 -7.33
C ASN A 224 -21.80 -3.22 -7.92
N ALA A 225 -20.72 -3.34 -7.13
CA ALA A 225 -19.43 -2.76 -7.40
C ALA A 225 -18.46 -3.85 -7.89
N SER A 226 -18.10 -3.80 -9.17
CA SER A 226 -17.10 -4.68 -9.77
C SER A 226 -15.65 -4.16 -9.63
N ALA A 227 -15.50 -2.92 -9.16
CA ALA A 227 -14.21 -2.25 -9.08
C ALA A 227 -13.24 -2.96 -8.12
N GLY A 228 -12.19 -3.56 -8.68
CA GLY A 228 -11.14 -4.25 -7.93
C GLY A 228 -11.48 -5.69 -7.51
N LEU A 229 -12.66 -6.20 -7.90
CA LEU A 229 -13.09 -7.55 -7.59
C LEU A 229 -12.17 -8.62 -8.20
N ASP A 230 -11.63 -8.36 -9.39
CA ASP A 230 -10.61 -9.20 -10.03
C ASP A 230 -9.39 -9.40 -9.13
N HIS A 231 -8.92 -8.34 -8.49
CA HIS A 231 -7.79 -8.45 -7.57
C HIS A 231 -8.13 -9.22 -6.29
N ILE A 232 -9.36 -9.08 -5.76
CA ILE A 232 -9.80 -9.87 -4.59
C ILE A 232 -9.90 -11.36 -4.95
N LEU A 233 -10.54 -11.70 -6.08
CA LEU A 233 -10.64 -13.10 -6.54
C LEU A 233 -9.26 -13.71 -6.83
N ALA A 234 -8.36 -12.94 -7.46
CA ALA A 234 -6.97 -13.38 -7.66
C ALA A 234 -6.27 -13.66 -6.32
N ALA A 235 -6.50 -12.82 -5.31
CA ALA A 235 -5.94 -13.03 -3.98
C ALA A 235 -6.50 -14.29 -3.29
N ILE A 236 -7.79 -14.59 -3.46
CA ILE A 236 -8.40 -15.85 -3.00
C ILE A 236 -7.73 -17.05 -3.68
N ASN A 237 -7.56 -17.01 -5.01
CA ASN A 237 -6.90 -18.09 -5.74
C ASN A 237 -5.46 -18.33 -5.27
N VAL A 238 -4.71 -17.27 -4.95
CA VAL A 238 -3.37 -17.39 -4.35
C VAL A 238 -3.45 -18.13 -3.01
N VAL A 239 -4.32 -17.70 -2.09
CA VAL A 239 -4.47 -18.37 -0.79
C VAL A 239 -4.89 -19.83 -0.95
N PHE A 240 -5.86 -20.10 -1.82
CA PHE A 240 -6.38 -21.45 -2.02
C PHE A 240 -5.30 -22.36 -2.61
N SER A 241 -4.53 -21.89 -3.59
CA SER A 241 -3.46 -22.68 -4.20
C SER A 241 -2.34 -23.00 -3.21
N VAL A 242 -1.93 -22.05 -2.36
CA VAL A 242 -0.83 -22.21 -1.41
C VAL A 242 -1.24 -23.10 -0.22
N TYR A 243 -2.44 -22.90 0.30
CA TYR A 243 -2.90 -23.55 1.53
C TYR A 243 -3.84 -24.74 1.31
N ALA A 244 -4.13 -25.10 0.06
CA ALA A 244 -4.98 -26.23 -0.34
C ALA A 244 -4.65 -27.53 0.39
N VAL A 245 -3.36 -27.83 0.53
CA VAL A 245 -2.89 -29.10 1.13
C VAL A 245 -2.85 -29.01 2.64
N ASN A 246 -2.26 -27.94 3.18
CA ASN A 246 -1.96 -27.82 4.61
C ASN A 246 -3.16 -27.34 5.45
N CYS A 247 -4.14 -26.68 4.83
CA CYS A 247 -5.33 -26.13 5.50
C CYS A 247 -6.63 -26.54 4.80
N ARG A 248 -6.64 -27.72 4.17
CA ARG A 248 -7.74 -28.26 3.36
C ARG A 248 -9.14 -27.96 3.91
N MET A 249 -9.42 -28.37 5.15
CA MET A 249 -10.74 -28.19 5.77
C MET A 249 -11.18 -26.72 5.84
N ARG A 250 -10.24 -25.81 6.14
CA ARG A 250 -10.54 -24.38 6.21
C ARG A 250 -10.75 -23.77 4.82
N ILE A 251 -9.98 -24.23 3.82
CA ILE A 251 -10.12 -23.81 2.43
C ILE A 251 -11.46 -24.30 1.84
N CYS A 252 -11.86 -25.55 2.08
CA CYS A 252 -13.16 -26.07 1.68
C CYS A 252 -14.30 -25.26 2.29
N LYS A 253 -14.29 -25.10 3.62
CA LYS A 253 -15.31 -24.33 4.35
C LYS A 253 -15.47 -22.92 3.78
N LEU A 254 -14.37 -22.18 3.61
CA LEU A 254 -14.45 -20.85 3.02
C LEU A 254 -14.96 -20.89 1.57
N GLY A 255 -14.53 -21.87 0.77
CA GLY A 255 -15.00 -22.05 -0.60
C GLY A 255 -16.52 -22.23 -0.68
N GLU A 256 -17.07 -23.08 0.18
CA GLU A 256 -18.52 -23.31 0.31
C GLU A 256 -19.25 -22.04 0.75
N GLU A 257 -18.72 -21.30 1.72
CA GLU A 257 -19.29 -20.04 2.22
C GLU A 257 -19.37 -18.95 1.13
N ILE A 258 -18.32 -18.82 0.30
CA ILE A 258 -18.28 -17.76 -0.74
C ILE A 258 -18.98 -18.17 -2.04
N LEU A 259 -19.17 -19.47 -2.29
CA LEU A 259 -19.68 -20.00 -3.56
C LEU A 259 -21.00 -19.37 -4.01
N PRO A 260 -22.05 -19.22 -3.16
CA PRO A 260 -23.31 -18.60 -3.57
C PRO A 260 -23.12 -17.17 -4.09
N THR A 261 -22.21 -16.42 -3.46
CA THR A 261 -21.91 -15.04 -3.85
C THR A 261 -21.12 -14.98 -5.16
N VAL A 262 -20.17 -15.90 -5.36
CA VAL A 262 -19.41 -16.02 -6.62
C VAL A 262 -20.32 -16.39 -7.79
N LEU A 263 -21.25 -17.32 -7.60
CA LEU A 263 -22.23 -17.72 -8.63
C LEU A 263 -23.22 -16.58 -8.94
N TYR A 264 -23.62 -15.82 -7.92
CA TYR A 264 -24.42 -14.61 -8.13
C TYR A 264 -23.68 -13.60 -9.00
N ILE A 265 -22.41 -13.32 -8.70
CA ILE A 265 -21.57 -12.42 -9.52
C ILE A 265 -21.48 -12.93 -10.96
N TRP A 266 -21.22 -14.23 -11.17
CA TRP A 266 -21.14 -14.82 -12.51
C TRP A 266 -22.41 -14.60 -13.33
N THR A 267 -23.56 -14.90 -12.73
CA THR A 267 -24.85 -14.90 -13.43
C THR A 267 -25.42 -13.49 -13.60
N GLN A 268 -25.35 -12.65 -12.56
CA GLN A 268 -26.01 -11.35 -12.54
C GLN A 268 -25.14 -10.23 -13.09
N TYR A 269 -23.83 -10.23 -12.82
CA TYR A 269 -22.96 -9.10 -13.20
C TYR A 269 -22.38 -9.25 -14.60
N ARG A 270 -22.59 -10.40 -15.27
CA ARG A 270 -22.02 -10.72 -16.59
C ARG A 270 -20.56 -10.25 -16.69
N PRO A 271 -19.69 -10.76 -15.79
CA PRO A 271 -18.37 -10.18 -15.59
C PRO A 271 -17.51 -10.31 -16.85
N LYS A 272 -16.52 -9.41 -16.99
CA LYS A 272 -15.50 -9.48 -18.04
C LYS A 272 -14.75 -10.83 -18.00
N GLU A 273 -14.20 -11.22 -19.15
CA GLU A 273 -13.55 -12.54 -19.32
C GLU A 273 -12.46 -12.81 -18.29
N SER A 274 -11.64 -11.81 -17.96
CA SER A 274 -10.59 -11.96 -16.95
C SER A 274 -11.11 -12.31 -15.55
N VAL A 275 -12.34 -11.91 -15.20
CA VAL A 275 -12.97 -12.26 -13.92
C VAL A 275 -13.58 -13.66 -14.01
N LYS A 276 -14.15 -14.03 -15.16
CA LYS A 276 -14.65 -15.39 -15.40
C LYS A 276 -13.53 -16.43 -15.23
N GLU A 277 -12.35 -16.17 -15.79
CA GLU A 277 -11.17 -17.03 -15.64
C GLU A 277 -10.80 -17.23 -14.17
N LEU A 278 -10.79 -16.15 -13.37
CA LEU A 278 -10.51 -16.22 -11.94
C LEU A 278 -11.56 -17.04 -11.17
N ILE A 279 -12.84 -16.91 -11.53
CA ILE A 279 -13.93 -17.70 -10.95
C ILE A 279 -13.78 -19.18 -11.32
N ILE A 280 -13.49 -19.49 -12.59
CA ILE A 280 -13.27 -20.87 -13.04
C ILE A 280 -12.09 -21.49 -12.30
N GLN A 281 -10.98 -20.75 -12.16
CA GLN A 281 -9.82 -21.20 -11.40
C GLN A 281 -10.17 -21.49 -9.93
N LEU A 282 -10.97 -20.62 -9.30
CA LEU A 282 -11.44 -20.80 -7.93
C LEU A 282 -12.24 -22.10 -7.78
N LEU A 283 -13.19 -22.34 -8.68
CA LEU A 283 -14.02 -23.55 -8.69
C LEU A 283 -13.18 -24.81 -8.92
N GLN A 284 -12.24 -24.77 -9.86
CA GLN A 284 -11.32 -25.89 -10.11
C GLN A 284 -10.46 -26.21 -8.88
N LEU A 285 -9.95 -25.17 -8.19
CA LEU A 285 -9.21 -25.35 -6.93
C LEU A 285 -10.10 -26.00 -5.88
N GLN A 286 -11.34 -25.52 -5.70
CA GLN A 286 -12.28 -26.08 -4.74
C GLN A 286 -12.59 -27.56 -5.00
N VAL A 287 -12.87 -27.95 -6.25
CA VAL A 287 -13.11 -29.36 -6.61
C VAL A 287 -11.89 -30.23 -6.29
N ARG A 288 -10.68 -29.77 -6.63
CA ARG A 288 -9.44 -30.51 -6.36
C ARG A 288 -9.18 -30.68 -4.86
N VAL A 289 -9.44 -29.64 -4.08
CA VAL A 289 -9.24 -29.66 -2.61
C VAL A 289 -10.32 -30.52 -1.95
N HIS A 290 -11.58 -30.45 -2.39
CA HIS A 290 -12.66 -31.25 -1.84
C HIS A 290 -12.53 -32.74 -2.19
N HIS A 291 -12.07 -33.07 -3.40
CA HIS A 291 -11.93 -34.44 -3.90
C HIS A 291 -10.49 -34.78 -4.37
N PRO A 292 -9.50 -34.87 -3.47
CA PRO A 292 -8.09 -35.07 -3.85
C PRO A 292 -7.82 -36.41 -4.56
N LYS A 293 -8.73 -37.40 -4.39
CA LYS A 293 -8.67 -38.71 -5.09
C LYS A 293 -9.64 -38.81 -6.29
N GLY A 294 -10.56 -37.86 -6.45
CA GLY A 294 -11.68 -37.94 -7.42
C GLY A 294 -11.28 -37.85 -8.89
N ALA A 295 -10.01 -37.55 -9.20
CA ALA A 295 -9.48 -37.59 -10.56
C ALA A 295 -8.64 -38.85 -10.86
N LYS A 296 -8.39 -39.72 -9.87
CA LYS A 296 -7.51 -40.90 -10.02
C LYS A 296 -8.22 -42.25 -9.88
N THR A 297 -9.46 -42.27 -9.42
CA THR A 297 -10.22 -43.51 -9.22
C THR A 297 -11.66 -43.32 -9.71
N GLN A 298 -12.19 -44.31 -10.44
CA GLN A 298 -13.59 -44.40 -10.90
C GLN A 298 -14.62 -44.53 -9.77
N GLU A 299 -14.23 -44.33 -8.51
CA GLU A 299 -15.11 -44.43 -7.38
C GLU A 299 -15.92 -43.15 -7.21
N LYS A 300 -17.25 -43.31 -7.07
CA LYS A 300 -18.21 -42.24 -6.86
C LYS A 300 -17.78 -41.41 -5.65
N GLY A 301 -17.74 -40.08 -5.82
CA GLY A 301 -17.40 -39.14 -4.76
C GLY A 301 -18.17 -39.46 -3.48
N THR A 302 -17.44 -39.58 -2.38
CA THR A 302 -17.99 -39.80 -1.04
C THR A 302 -18.99 -38.69 -0.71
N GLN A 303 -20.24 -39.11 -0.46
CA GLN A 303 -21.33 -38.29 0.09
C GLN A 303 -21.02 -37.87 1.53
#